data_AF-A0A1Y1XCL4-F1
#
_entry.id   AF-A0A1Y1XCL4-F1
#
_cell.length_a   1.000
_cell.length_b   1.000
_cell.length_c   1.000
_cell.angle_alpha   90.00
_cell.angle_beta   90.00
_cell.angle_gamma   90.00
#
_symmetry.space_group_name_H-M   'P 1'
#
loop_
_entity.id
_entity.type
_entity.pdbx_description
1 polymer ?
#
loop_
_entity_poly.entity_id
_entity_poly.type
_entity_poly.pdbx_seq_one_letter_code
_entity_poly.pdbx_strand_id
1 'polypeptide(L)' 'ASTGIAAINISGCTLHSFLGLGLAKESIEFLKNKIVKNNCAKNRWKTTKILIIDESKCYI' A
#
# COMPACT_ATOMS: atom_id res chain seq x y z
N ALA A 1 -3.00 6.34 -4.29
CA ALA A 1 -2.06 6.94 -5.26
C ALA A 1 -0.60 6.74 -4.85
N SER A 2 0.33 6.83 -5.80
CA SER A 2 1.78 6.69 -5.58
C SER A 2 2.43 7.93 -4.96
N THR A 3 1.81 9.11 -5.08
CA THR A 3 2.25 10.36 -4.45
C THR A 3 1.17 10.92 -3.48
N GLY A 4 1.61 11.72 -2.50
CA GLY A 4 0.73 12.29 -1.47
C GLY A 4 -0.32 13.26 -2.03
N ILE A 5 0.04 14.06 -3.03
CA ILE A 5 -0.87 15.04 -3.66
C ILE A 5 -2.04 14.34 -4.36
N ALA A 6 -1.78 13.25 -5.09
CA ALA A 6 -2.84 12.46 -5.74
C ALA A 6 -3.71 11.69 -4.72
N ALA A 7 -3.15 11.28 -3.57
CA ALA A 7 -3.93 10.65 -2.51
C ALA A 7 -4.87 11.65 -1.82
N ILE A 8 -4.43 12.90 -1.61
CA ILE A 8 -5.24 13.97 -1.01
C ILE A 8 -6.45 14.31 -1.89
N ASN A 9 -6.28 14.30 -3.21
CA ASN A 9 -7.38 14.60 -4.14
C ASN A 9 -8.54 13.60 -4.07
N ILE A 10 -8.31 12.38 -3.58
CA ILE A 10 -9.33 11.33 -3.38
C ILE A 10 -9.61 11.09 -1.88
N SER A 11 -9.15 11.97 -0.98
CA SER A 11 -9.23 11.78 0.48
C SER A 11 -8.70 10.41 0.94
N GLY A 12 -7.74 9.85 0.21
CA GLY A 12 -7.14 8.56 0.46
C GLY A 12 -5.77 8.67 1.14
N CYS A 13 -5.06 7.55 1.24
CA CYS A 13 -3.66 7.51 1.64
C CYS A 13 -2.77 7.03 0.49
N THR A 14 -1.46 7.25 0.62
CA THR A 14 -0.52 6.69 -0.36
C THR A 14 -0.48 5.17 -0.26
N LEU A 15 -0.16 4.50 -1.36
CA LEU A 15 -0.04 3.04 -1.37
C LEU A 15 0.99 2.56 -0.34
N HIS A 16 2.12 3.26 -0.19
CA HIS A 16 3.15 2.90 0.79
C HIS A 16 2.66 2.98 2.24
N SER A 17 1.89 4.02 2.59
CA SER A 17 1.25 4.17 3.89
C SER A 17 0.20 3.07 4.13
N PHE A 18 -0.60 2.77 3.11
CA PHE A 18 -1.61 1.71 3.18
C PHE A 18 -0.98 0.32 3.37
N LEU A 19 0.06 0.01 2.62
CA LEU A 19 0.74 -1.28 2.68
C LEU A 19 1.50 -1.47 3.99
N GLY A 20 1.96 -0.39 4.64
CA GLY A 20 2.73 -0.47 5.89
C GLY A 20 4.10 -1.14 5.71
N LEU A 21 4.61 -1.12 4.48
CA LEU A 21 5.85 -1.80 4.06
C LEU A 21 7.03 -0.85 3.83
N GLY A 22 6.80 0.47 3.82
CA GLY A 22 7.77 1.44 3.34
C GLY A 22 7.88 1.38 1.81
N LEU A 23 9.08 1.56 1.24
CA LEU A 23 9.30 1.60 -0.21
C LEU A 23 9.16 0.26 -0.94
N ALA A 24 8.99 -0.85 -0.21
CA ALA A 24 8.78 -2.19 -0.77
C ALA A 24 9.81 -2.61 -1.86
N LYS A 25 11.09 -2.23 -1.68
CA LYS A 25 12.20 -2.57 -2.60
C LYS A 25 12.84 -3.93 -2.33
N GLU A 26 12.45 -4.57 -1.23
CA GLU A 26 13.00 -5.85 -0.78
C GLU A 26 12.35 -7.03 -1.51
N SER A 27 12.90 -8.24 -1.31
CA SER A 27 12.33 -9.46 -1.88
C SER A 27 10.90 -9.71 -1.38
N ILE A 28 10.09 -10.38 -2.21
CA ILE A 28 8.70 -10.72 -1.89
C ILE A 28 8.61 -11.49 -0.56
N GLU A 29 9.54 -12.43 -0.32
CA GLU A 29 9.60 -13.21 0.92
C GLU A 29 9.80 -12.33 2.16
N PHE A 30 10.70 -11.35 2.06
CA PHE A 30 10.96 -10.40 3.13
C PHE A 30 9.75 -9.49 3.38
N LEU A 31 9.10 -9.02 2.31
CA LEU A 31 7.91 -8.18 2.41
C LEU A 31 6.72 -8.93 3.02
N LYS A 32 6.50 -10.20 2.65
CA LYS A 32 5.48 -11.05 3.28
C LYS A 32 5.70 -11.14 4.78
N ASN A 33 6.93 -11.45 5.21
CA ASN A 33 7.27 -11.53 6.63
C ASN A 33 7.05 -10.19 7.35
N LYS A 34 7.34 -9.07 6.69
CA LYS A 34 7.13 -7.73 7.23
C LYS A 34 5.64 -7.39 7.41
N ILE A 35 4.77 -7.74 6.46
CA ILE A 35 3.31 -7.56 6.61
C ILE A 35 2.77 -8.42 7.74
N VAL A 36 3.19 -9.69 7.82
CA VAL A 36 2.69 -10.63 8.83
C VAL A 36 2.99 -10.13 10.25
N LYS A 37 4.16 -9.51 10.45
CA LYS A 37 4.55 -8.90 11.74
C LYS A 37 3.83 -7.58 12.03
N ASN A 38 3.36 -6.87 11.01
CA ASN A 38 2.65 -5.60 11.17
C ASN A 38 1.13 -5.83 11.34
N ASN A 39 0.70 -6.07 12.58
CA ASN A 39 -0.70 -6.37 12.89
C ASN A 39 -1.68 -5.26 12.43
N CYS A 40 -1.28 -3.99 12.51
CA CYS A 40 -2.12 -2.87 12.08
C CYS A 40 -2.33 -2.88 10.57
N ALA A 41 -1.26 -3.06 9.78
CA ALA A 41 -1.37 -3.19 8.33
C ALA A 41 -2.12 -4.47 7.94
N LYS A 42 -1.79 -5.60 8.56
CA LYS A 42 -2.45 -6.89 8.31
C LYS A 42 -3.96 -6.82 8.55
N ASN A 43 -4.40 -6.20 9.66
CA ASN A 43 -5.82 -6.03 9.94
C ASN A 43 -6.48 -5.13 8.89
N ARG A 44 -5.85 -4.00 8.55
CA ARG A 44 -6.33 -3.10 7.50
C ARG A 44 -6.50 -3.81 6.15
N TRP A 45 -5.54 -4.66 5.77
CA TRP A 45 -5.64 -5.42 4.52
C TRP A 45 -6.80 -6.41 4.56
N LYS A 46 -7.02 -7.07 5.70
CA LYS A 46 -8.14 -8.01 5.89
C LYS A 46 -9.50 -7.33 5.91
N THR A 47 -9.60 -6.13 6.46
CA THR A 47 -10.86 -5.39 6.55
C THR A 47 -11.17 -4.57 5.30
N THR A 48 -10.17 -4.31 4.45
CA THR A 48 -10.35 -3.58 3.19
C THR A 48 -11.15 -4.42 2.20
N LYS A 49 -12.35 -3.96 1.86
CA LYS A 49 -13.21 -4.60 0.86
C LYS A 49 -12.92 -4.13 -0.57
N ILE A 50 -12.54 -2.87 -0.71
CA ILE A 50 -12.29 -2.21 -1.99
C ILE A 50 -11.00 -1.41 -1.86
N LEU A 51 -10.03 -1.68 -2.73
CA LEU A 51 -8.78 -0.94 -2.83
C LEU A 51 -8.73 -0.26 -4.21
N ILE A 52 -8.76 1.07 -4.22
CA ILE A 52 -8.66 1.88 -5.44
C ILE A 52 -7.24 2.45 -5.52
N ILE A 53 -6.56 2.16 -6.61
CA ILE A 53 -5.19 2.64 -6.86
C ILE A 53 -5.24 3.56 -8.08
N ASP A 54 -5.10 4.85 -7.82
CA ASP A 54 -4.90 5.87 -8.84
C ASP A 54 -3.41 6.09 -9.10
N GLU A 55 -3.03 6.53 -10.30
CA GLU A 55 -1.63 6.77 -10.73
C GLU A 55 -0.72 5.52 -10.75
N SER A 56 -1.23 4.40 -11.27
CA SER A 56 -0.38 3.24 -11.62
C SER A 56 0.28 3.48 -12.98
N LYS A 57 1.61 3.40 -13.06
CA LYS A 57 2.30 3.41 -14.36
C LYS A 57 1.90 2.16 -15.15
N CYS A 58 1.20 2.38 -16.25
CA CYS A 58 1.01 1.37 -17.27
C CYS A 58 2.32 1.25 -18.06
N TYR A 59 3.00 0.11 -17.97
CA TYR A 59 4.08 -0.23 -18.89
C TYR A 59 3.43 -0.96 -20.07
N ILE A 60 3.52 -0.35 -21.25
CA ILE A 60 3.20 -0.96 -22.54
C ILE A 60 4.47 -1.65 -23.05
#